data_AF-A0A6P0WTK4-F1
#
_entry.id   AF-A0A6P0WTK4-F1
#
_cell.length_a   1.000
_cell.length_b   1.000
_cell.length_c   1.000
_cell.angle_alpha   90.00
_cell.angle_beta   90.00
_cell.angle_gamma   90.00
#
_symmetry.space_group_name_H-M   'P 1'
#
loop_
_entity.id
_entity.type
_entity.pdbx_description
1 polymer ?
#
loop_
_entity_poly.entity_id
_entity_poly.type
_entity_poly.pdbx_seq_one_letter_code
_entity_poly.pdbx_strand_id
1 'polypeptide(L)'
;MPAIPKVIHQTWKNHHIPAEMIEFQQSWKNHHPDWEYRLWTDEDNRQFLQANYSWFLSIYDGYPENIFRVDAIRYFILMHHGGVFIDLDFECLRPLDELLDGKELLLGLEPDAHVQLLLPQARGLTHIVCPSLMASRVGHPFWQHVWQYLVENYRFPGVLDATGPFLLTRAYDTYPSQDSISLVASELLYPVTKFDCWDGKLNDPQFRQKITQQAFAIHHWHTSWFKHKSTKTEDTLPLLLMVKGRIILHSKFQFNLYQLLSDQESNQPLISCMMVTKNRFEQAKLAIQCFQNQTYRHKELVIIDDKSDSLAEYVSQLADDTIQYLRFEPENRTLGELRNLALAHTSGTYICQWDDDDLIDPLRLEMQMSALQSLNADACFLQRWLMWWVEQRRMATSRTRILEGSILCHKSKLPPYPVQKQGEDTLVSSQILQNCRVVLLDQPQLYLYVVHQQNTFSDEHFEQYWQQASARYQGINYETMIQNLSQRIPVNLYEQILEHILTKPGFS
;
A
#
# COMPACT_ATOMS: atom_id res chain seq x y z
N MET A 1 10.13 -36.04 27.89
CA MET A 1 10.48 -35.26 26.69
C MET A 1 11.04 -33.91 27.14
N PRO A 2 11.99 -33.28 26.42
CA PRO A 2 12.52 -31.98 26.84
C PRO A 2 11.40 -30.95 26.81
N ALA A 3 11.14 -30.29 27.94
CA ALA A 3 10.14 -29.24 28.03
C ALA A 3 10.58 -27.99 27.24
N ILE A 4 9.62 -27.19 26.78
CA ILE A 4 9.87 -25.86 26.21
C ILE A 4 10.51 -24.98 27.30
N PRO A 5 11.72 -24.42 27.06
CA PRO A 5 12.38 -23.52 28.02
C PRO A 5 11.52 -22.31 28.41
N LYS A 6 11.64 -21.85 29.65
CA LYS A 6 10.98 -20.63 30.16
C LYS A 6 11.75 -19.37 29.76
N VAL A 7 11.84 -19.13 28.45
CA VAL A 7 12.55 -17.99 27.85
C VAL A 7 11.64 -17.35 26.80
N ILE A 8 11.49 -16.03 26.86
CA ILE A 8 10.79 -15.22 25.87
C ILE A 8 11.80 -14.52 24.98
N HIS A 9 11.66 -14.68 23.67
CA HIS A 9 12.47 -14.06 22.64
C HIS A 9 11.61 -13.07 21.85
N GLN A 10 12.07 -11.82 21.75
CA GLN A 10 11.51 -10.82 20.82
C GLN A 10 12.64 -10.17 20.03
N THR A 11 12.37 -9.68 18.83
CA THR A 11 13.36 -8.97 18.00
C THR A 11 12.95 -7.53 17.78
N TRP A 12 13.92 -6.64 17.67
CA TRP A 12 13.71 -5.27 17.20
C TRP A 12 14.94 -4.73 16.47
N LYS A 13 14.81 -3.59 15.82
CA LYS A 13 15.92 -2.97 15.08
C LYS A 13 17.14 -2.69 15.98
N ASN A 14 16.85 -2.20 17.18
CA ASN A 14 17.85 -1.83 18.19
C ASN A 14 17.20 -1.83 19.58
N HIS A 15 17.91 -1.33 20.59
CA HIS A 15 17.40 -1.26 21.96
C HIS A 15 16.35 -0.16 22.19
N HIS A 16 16.07 0.69 21.20
CA HIS A 16 15.08 1.76 21.27
C HIS A 16 13.72 1.28 20.71
N ILE A 17 12.92 0.70 21.60
CA ILE A 17 11.57 0.23 21.29
C ILE A 17 10.58 1.41 21.39
N PRO A 18 9.67 1.60 20.41
CA PRO A 18 8.61 2.61 20.49
C PRO A 18 7.73 2.44 21.73
N ALA A 19 7.25 3.54 22.31
CA ALA A 19 6.47 3.53 23.55
C ALA A 19 5.25 2.59 23.48
N GLU A 20 4.53 2.59 22.36
CA GLU A 20 3.39 1.70 22.09
C GLU A 20 3.75 0.20 22.15
N MET A 21 4.96 -0.18 21.70
CA MET A 21 5.42 -1.57 21.72
C MET A 21 5.98 -1.98 23.09
N ILE A 22 6.37 -1.01 23.91
CA ILE A 22 6.83 -1.28 25.28
C ILE A 22 5.67 -1.83 26.11
N GLU A 23 4.43 -1.34 25.94
CA GLU A 23 3.27 -1.85 26.68
C GLU A 23 3.03 -3.35 26.43
N PHE A 24 3.12 -3.77 25.15
CA PHE A 24 3.04 -5.16 24.75
C PHE A 24 4.17 -6.00 25.34
N GLN A 25 5.43 -5.54 25.23
CA GLN A 25 6.56 -6.22 25.88
C GLN A 25 6.36 -6.37 27.40
N GLN A 26 5.90 -5.32 28.08
CA GLN A 26 5.68 -5.37 29.53
C GLN A 26 4.57 -6.34 29.90
N SER A 27 3.53 -6.47 29.08
CA SER A 27 2.48 -7.47 29.32
C SER A 27 3.04 -8.89 29.42
N TRP A 28 4.02 -9.25 28.57
CA TRP A 28 4.70 -10.55 28.62
C TRP A 28 5.53 -10.74 29.89
N LYS A 29 6.35 -9.73 30.24
CA LYS A 29 7.19 -9.74 31.44
C LYS A 29 6.35 -9.83 32.72
N ASN A 30 5.23 -9.13 32.77
CA ASN A 30 4.34 -9.11 33.93
C ASN A 30 3.62 -10.44 34.15
N HIS A 31 3.22 -11.13 33.08
CA HIS A 31 2.59 -12.45 33.18
C HIS A 31 3.58 -13.59 33.39
N HIS A 32 4.88 -13.35 33.14
CA HIS A 32 5.94 -14.35 33.24
C HIS A 32 7.17 -13.81 34.00
N PRO A 33 7.02 -13.38 35.27
CA PRO A 33 8.10 -12.73 36.02
C PRO A 33 9.31 -13.64 36.27
N ASP A 34 9.09 -14.96 36.30
CA ASP A 34 10.14 -15.96 36.54
C ASP A 34 10.78 -16.48 35.25
N TRP A 35 10.35 -15.98 34.08
CA TRP A 35 10.90 -16.39 32.79
C TRP A 35 12.04 -15.45 32.38
N GLU A 36 13.03 -16.00 31.69
CA GLU A 36 14.08 -15.18 31.10
C GLU A 36 13.51 -14.40 29.91
N TYR A 37 13.85 -13.12 29.79
CA TYR A 37 13.46 -12.28 28.66
C TYR A 37 14.70 -11.87 27.85
N ARG A 38 14.67 -12.10 26.53
CA ARG A 38 15.73 -11.72 25.60
C ARG A 38 15.18 -10.87 24.45
N LEU A 39 15.68 -9.64 24.33
CA LEU A 39 15.51 -8.82 23.13
C LEU A 39 16.73 -9.01 22.22
N TRP A 40 16.49 -9.27 20.95
CA TRP A 40 17.52 -9.42 19.94
C TRP A 40 17.48 -8.25 18.96
N THR A 41 18.58 -7.50 18.85
CA THR A 41 18.70 -6.46 17.84
C THR A 41 19.04 -7.02 16.46
N ASP A 42 18.90 -6.22 15.40
CA ASP A 42 19.35 -6.61 14.05
C ASP A 42 20.84 -7.02 14.05
N GLU A 43 21.66 -6.34 14.85
CA GLU A 43 23.08 -6.66 15.02
C GLU A 43 23.27 -7.99 15.79
N ASP A 44 22.56 -8.19 16.90
CA ASP A 44 22.63 -9.45 17.67
C ASP A 44 22.21 -10.64 16.81
N ASN A 45 21.15 -10.47 16.01
CA ASN A 45 20.65 -11.49 15.08
C ASN A 45 21.73 -11.91 14.08
N ARG A 46 22.40 -10.94 13.45
CA ARG A 46 23.45 -11.22 12.47
C ARG A 46 24.68 -11.86 13.11
N GLN A 47 25.12 -11.36 14.27
CA GLN A 47 26.25 -11.94 15.01
C GLN A 47 25.97 -13.38 15.46
N PHE A 48 24.74 -13.64 15.93
CA PHE A 48 24.31 -14.98 16.31
C PHE A 48 24.37 -15.97 15.15
N LEU A 49 23.88 -15.57 13.96
CA LEU A 49 24.02 -16.41 12.75
C LEU A 49 25.47 -16.58 12.34
N GLN A 50 26.28 -15.53 12.38
CA GLN A 50 27.70 -15.63 12.04
C GLN A 50 28.44 -16.61 12.94
N ALA A 51 28.14 -16.62 14.24
CA ALA A 51 28.79 -17.49 15.21
C ALA A 51 28.32 -18.96 15.14
N ASN A 52 27.03 -19.19 14.86
CA ASN A 52 26.42 -20.53 15.02
C ASN A 52 25.93 -21.18 13.71
N TYR A 53 25.67 -20.38 12.68
CA TYR A 53 25.01 -20.79 11.43
C TYR A 53 25.61 -20.08 10.21
N SER A 54 26.94 -19.95 10.17
CA SER A 54 27.67 -19.17 9.15
C SER A 54 27.37 -19.58 7.70
N TRP A 55 26.94 -20.83 7.49
CA TRP A 55 26.52 -21.35 6.19
C TRP A 55 25.28 -20.62 5.60
N PHE A 56 24.42 -20.04 6.46
CA PHE A 56 23.22 -19.32 6.04
C PHE A 56 23.46 -17.82 5.85
N LEU A 57 24.62 -17.31 6.28
CA LEU A 57 24.87 -15.86 6.36
C LEU A 57 24.81 -15.17 4.99
N SER A 58 25.25 -15.83 3.92
CA SER A 58 25.16 -15.28 2.56
C SER A 58 23.72 -15.13 2.07
N ILE A 59 22.84 -16.07 2.44
CA ILE A 59 21.41 -16.01 2.13
C ILE A 59 20.76 -14.88 2.96
N TYR A 60 21.04 -14.87 4.27
CA TYR A 60 20.52 -13.88 5.20
C TYR A 60 20.91 -12.43 4.81
N ASP A 61 22.18 -12.21 4.49
CA ASP A 61 22.67 -10.90 4.04
C ASP A 61 22.14 -10.56 2.64
N GLY A 62 21.85 -11.56 1.80
CA GLY A 62 21.33 -11.39 0.44
C GLY A 62 19.84 -11.03 0.33
N TYR A 63 19.08 -11.06 1.42
CA TYR A 63 17.67 -10.70 1.39
C TYR A 63 17.45 -9.21 1.02
N PRO A 64 16.41 -8.89 0.21
CA PRO A 64 16.22 -7.54 -0.32
C PRO A 64 15.82 -6.53 0.77
N GLU A 65 15.09 -6.98 1.79
CA GLU A 65 14.58 -6.13 2.86
C GLU A 65 14.80 -6.77 4.24
N ASN A 66 14.88 -5.93 5.29
CA ASN A 66 15.13 -6.43 6.65
C ASN A 66 14.02 -7.35 7.17
N ILE A 67 12.81 -7.26 6.63
CA ILE A 67 11.73 -8.14 7.08
C ILE A 67 12.03 -9.62 6.81
N PHE A 68 12.61 -9.95 5.66
CA PHE A 68 12.99 -11.33 5.37
C PHE A 68 13.97 -11.88 6.43
N ARG A 69 14.87 -11.01 6.91
CA ARG A 69 15.84 -11.33 7.96
C ARG A 69 15.15 -11.57 9.31
N VAL A 70 14.23 -10.70 9.70
CA VAL A 70 13.42 -10.84 10.94
C VAL A 70 12.54 -12.11 10.90
N ASP A 71 11.99 -12.45 9.74
CA ASP A 71 11.23 -13.68 9.56
C ASP A 71 12.09 -14.94 9.59
N ALA A 72 13.29 -14.90 9.01
CA ALA A 72 14.17 -16.06 9.02
C ALA A 72 14.79 -16.34 10.40
N ILE A 73 15.22 -15.30 11.13
CA ILE A 73 16.03 -15.46 12.35
C ILE A 73 15.28 -16.21 13.47
N ARG A 74 13.96 -16.02 13.59
CA ARG A 74 13.14 -16.64 14.65
C ARG A 74 13.25 -18.17 14.65
N TYR A 75 13.40 -18.79 13.48
CA TYR A 75 13.54 -20.25 13.36
C TYR A 75 14.90 -20.75 13.87
N PHE A 76 15.97 -19.94 13.71
CA PHE A 76 17.29 -20.28 14.24
C PHE A 76 17.37 -20.06 15.74
N ILE A 77 16.74 -18.99 16.26
CA ILE A 77 16.65 -18.73 17.70
C ILE A 77 15.95 -19.90 18.39
N LEU A 78 14.79 -20.33 17.89
CA LEU A 78 14.04 -21.44 18.49
C LEU A 78 14.76 -22.78 18.37
N MET A 79 15.48 -23.04 17.28
CA MET A 79 16.30 -24.24 17.16
C MET A 79 17.41 -24.27 18.21
N HIS A 80 18.09 -23.15 18.45
CA HIS A 80 19.27 -23.08 19.30
C HIS A 80 18.94 -22.96 20.79
N HIS A 81 17.99 -22.09 21.13
CA HIS A 81 17.66 -21.75 22.52
C HIS A 81 16.35 -22.37 23.00
N GLY A 82 15.50 -22.87 22.10
CA GLY A 82 14.11 -23.19 22.43
C GLY A 82 13.37 -21.94 22.92
N GLY A 83 12.37 -22.14 23.76
CA GLY A 83 11.60 -21.07 24.39
C GLY A 83 10.41 -20.65 23.55
N VAL A 84 9.95 -19.42 23.76
CA VAL A 84 8.82 -18.81 23.06
C VAL A 84 9.32 -17.60 22.29
N PHE A 85 9.17 -17.61 20.97
CA PHE A 85 9.39 -16.44 20.13
C PHE A 85 8.09 -15.70 19.95
N ILE A 86 8.11 -14.37 20.09
CA ILE A 86 6.93 -13.51 20.06
C ILE A 86 7.25 -12.22 19.31
N ASP A 87 6.42 -11.83 18.35
CA ASP A 87 6.50 -10.51 17.73
C ASP A 87 6.24 -9.39 18.77
N LEU A 88 6.76 -8.19 18.54
CA LEU A 88 6.69 -7.10 19.52
C LEU A 88 5.27 -6.53 19.72
N ASP A 89 4.39 -6.69 18.73
CA ASP A 89 3.00 -6.24 18.75
C ASP A 89 2.01 -7.28 19.29
N PHE A 90 2.48 -8.10 20.24
CA PHE A 90 1.65 -9.06 20.96
C PHE A 90 1.36 -8.61 22.38
N GLU A 91 0.08 -8.57 22.73
CA GLU A 91 -0.37 -8.42 24.10
C GLU A 91 -0.57 -9.79 24.75
N CYS A 92 0.07 -10.01 25.89
CA CYS A 92 -0.15 -11.17 26.74
C CYS A 92 -1.37 -10.94 27.64
N LEU A 93 -2.34 -11.86 27.62
CA LEU A 93 -3.55 -11.78 28.43
C LEU A 93 -3.52 -12.67 29.67
N ARG A 94 -2.73 -13.76 29.65
CA ARG A 94 -2.54 -14.68 30.78
C ARG A 94 -1.27 -15.54 30.58
N PRO A 95 -0.76 -16.22 31.63
CA PRO A 95 0.43 -17.05 31.54
C PRO A 95 0.27 -18.21 30.54
N LEU A 96 1.36 -18.57 29.85
CA LEU A 96 1.39 -19.64 28.86
C LEU A 96 1.66 -21.04 29.46
N ASP A 97 1.96 -21.17 30.75
CA ASP A 97 2.36 -22.45 31.37
C ASP A 97 1.38 -23.59 31.05
N GLU A 98 0.06 -23.36 31.19
CA GLU A 98 -0.97 -24.35 30.85
C GLU A 98 -1.02 -24.64 29.34
N LEU A 99 -0.83 -23.61 28.51
CA LEU A 99 -0.83 -23.76 27.06
C LEU A 99 0.40 -24.54 26.57
N LEU A 100 1.53 -24.49 27.25
CA LEU A 100 2.76 -25.17 26.85
C LEU A 100 2.96 -26.54 27.48
N ASP A 101 2.20 -26.87 28.53
CA ASP A 101 2.37 -28.12 29.26
C ASP A 101 2.28 -29.35 28.34
N GLY A 102 3.26 -30.25 28.50
CA GLY A 102 3.39 -31.49 27.73
C GLY A 102 3.80 -31.34 26.26
N LYS A 103 4.03 -30.13 25.74
CA LYS A 103 4.30 -29.90 24.30
C LYS A 103 5.78 -29.81 23.98
N GLU A 104 6.18 -30.29 22.80
CA GLU A 104 7.55 -30.14 22.28
C GLU A 104 7.69 -28.94 21.33
N LEU A 105 6.69 -28.74 20.49
CA LEU A 105 6.59 -27.63 19.55
C LEU A 105 5.12 -27.21 19.49
N LEU A 106 4.87 -25.92 19.64
CA LEU A 106 3.56 -25.30 19.50
C LEU A 106 3.63 -24.23 18.42
N LEU A 107 2.71 -24.35 17.46
CA LEU A 107 2.46 -23.38 16.39
C LEU A 107 0.99 -22.96 16.45
N GLY A 108 0.66 -21.73 16.06
CA GLY A 108 -0.72 -21.28 16.04
C GLY A 108 -1.24 -20.97 14.65
N LEU A 109 -2.54 -21.18 14.47
CA LEU A 109 -3.25 -20.85 13.24
C LEU A 109 -3.66 -19.38 13.22
N GLU A 110 -3.51 -18.72 12.07
CA GLU A 110 -4.20 -17.46 11.82
C GLU A 110 -5.73 -17.66 11.73
N PRO A 111 -6.53 -16.60 11.93
CA PRO A 111 -7.97 -16.66 11.73
C PRO A 111 -8.37 -17.14 10.32
N ASP A 112 -9.44 -17.91 10.21
CA ASP A 112 -9.97 -18.40 8.93
C ASP A 112 -10.21 -17.28 7.90
N ALA A 113 -10.59 -16.09 8.37
CA ALA A 113 -10.77 -14.92 7.53
C ALA A 113 -9.50 -14.53 6.74
N HIS A 114 -8.31 -14.84 7.28
CA HIS A 114 -7.05 -14.62 6.57
C HIS A 114 -6.85 -15.64 5.44
N VAL A 115 -7.28 -16.89 5.64
CA VAL A 115 -7.23 -17.95 4.61
C VAL A 115 -8.16 -17.62 3.44
N GLN A 116 -9.28 -16.95 3.70
CA GLN A 116 -10.22 -16.52 2.66
C GLN A 116 -9.69 -15.37 1.79
N LEU A 117 -8.53 -14.80 2.11
CA LEU A 117 -7.90 -13.78 1.29
C LEU A 117 -7.39 -14.37 -0.03
N LEU A 118 -7.44 -13.56 -1.08
CA LEU A 118 -7.05 -13.97 -2.43
C LEU A 118 -5.65 -14.59 -2.52
N LEU A 119 -4.67 -14.06 -1.77
CA LEU A 119 -3.30 -14.50 -1.87
C LEU A 119 -3.07 -15.91 -1.28
N PRO A 120 -3.51 -16.24 -0.04
CA PRO A 120 -3.57 -17.62 0.45
C PRO A 120 -4.35 -18.57 -0.46
N GLN A 121 -5.52 -18.17 -0.97
CA GLN A 121 -6.31 -18.97 -1.91
C GLN A 121 -5.55 -19.25 -3.21
N ALA A 122 -4.87 -18.25 -3.77
CA ALA A 122 -4.05 -18.38 -4.97
C ALA A 122 -2.80 -19.26 -4.75
N ARG A 123 -2.39 -19.48 -3.50
CA ARG A 123 -1.33 -20.41 -3.11
C ARG A 123 -1.86 -21.79 -2.73
N GLY A 124 -3.18 -22.02 -2.83
CA GLY A 124 -3.83 -23.26 -2.46
C GLY A 124 -3.81 -23.55 -0.96
N LEU A 125 -3.62 -22.52 -0.12
CA LEU A 125 -3.56 -22.69 1.32
C LEU A 125 -4.96 -22.91 1.89
N THR A 126 -5.10 -23.95 2.70
CA THR A 126 -6.36 -24.29 3.41
C THR A 126 -6.35 -23.80 4.85
N HIS A 127 -5.18 -23.42 5.35
CA HIS A 127 -4.95 -22.80 6.64
C HIS A 127 -3.65 -21.99 6.57
N ILE A 128 -3.35 -21.20 7.61
CA ILE A 128 -2.10 -20.44 7.69
C ILE A 128 -1.50 -20.65 9.08
N VAL A 129 -0.28 -21.18 9.13
CA VAL A 129 0.53 -21.28 10.35
C VAL A 129 1.26 -19.95 10.56
N CYS A 130 0.97 -19.28 11.67
CA CYS A 130 1.47 -17.94 11.94
C CYS A 130 2.85 -17.98 12.62
N PRO A 131 3.86 -17.26 12.11
CA PRO A 131 5.21 -17.25 12.66
C PRO A 131 5.37 -16.30 13.86
N SER A 132 4.31 -15.57 14.23
CA SER A 132 4.41 -14.46 15.18
C SER A 132 4.43 -14.87 16.65
N LEU A 133 3.86 -16.03 16.99
CA LEU A 133 4.04 -16.68 18.28
C LEU A 133 4.27 -18.17 18.07
N MET A 134 5.45 -18.64 18.44
CA MET A 134 5.86 -20.03 18.32
C MET A 134 6.64 -20.45 19.56
N ALA A 135 6.47 -21.69 20.00
CA ALA A 135 7.17 -22.20 21.17
C ALA A 135 7.80 -23.56 20.87
N SER A 136 9.06 -23.76 21.24
CA SER A 136 9.80 -24.96 20.90
C SER A 136 10.73 -25.39 22.02
N ARG A 137 10.88 -26.70 22.21
CA ARG A 137 12.05 -27.23 22.90
C ARG A 137 13.31 -26.96 22.07
N VAL A 138 14.47 -26.98 22.72
CA VAL A 138 15.77 -26.92 22.06
C VAL A 138 15.90 -28.08 21.06
N GLY A 139 16.42 -27.79 19.86
CA GLY A 139 16.77 -28.80 18.88
C GLY A 139 15.58 -29.54 18.26
N HIS A 140 14.39 -28.94 18.17
CA HIS A 140 13.26 -29.60 17.51
C HIS A 140 13.52 -29.74 15.99
N PRO A 141 13.46 -30.96 15.41
CA PRO A 141 13.88 -31.22 14.03
C PRO A 141 13.05 -30.50 12.95
N PHE A 142 11.82 -30.07 13.28
CA PHE A 142 11.00 -29.24 12.39
C PHE A 142 11.75 -28.00 11.86
N TRP A 143 12.60 -27.36 12.67
CA TRP A 143 13.30 -26.16 12.22
C TRP A 143 14.31 -26.43 11.10
N GLN A 144 14.92 -27.62 11.07
CA GLN A 144 15.79 -28.03 9.95
C GLN A 144 14.98 -28.22 8.67
N HIS A 145 13.74 -28.69 8.77
CA HIS A 145 12.82 -28.77 7.64
C HIS A 145 12.45 -27.37 7.13
N VAL A 146 12.14 -26.43 8.02
CA VAL A 146 11.92 -25.01 7.66
C VAL A 146 13.14 -24.39 6.98
N TRP A 147 14.36 -24.73 7.40
CA TRP A 147 15.58 -24.24 6.77
C TRP A 147 15.75 -24.69 5.31
N GLN A 148 15.30 -25.90 4.96
CA GLN A 148 15.31 -26.35 3.57
C GLN A 148 14.46 -25.42 2.71
N TYR A 149 13.27 -25.07 3.19
CA TYR A 149 12.40 -24.10 2.52
C TYR A 149 13.03 -22.71 2.43
N LEU A 150 13.72 -22.23 3.47
CA LEU A 150 14.43 -20.93 3.39
C LEU A 150 15.51 -20.96 2.31
N VAL A 151 16.29 -22.04 2.21
CA VAL A 151 17.34 -22.20 1.21
C VAL A 151 16.78 -22.34 -0.21
N GLU A 152 15.64 -22.99 -0.39
CA GLU A 152 14.99 -23.14 -1.69
C GLU A 152 14.30 -21.85 -2.16
N ASN A 153 13.73 -21.10 -1.22
CA ASN A 153 12.86 -19.96 -1.52
C ASN A 153 13.51 -18.59 -1.28
N TYR A 154 14.81 -18.50 -0.96
CA TYR A 154 15.43 -17.21 -0.62
C TYR A 154 15.39 -16.16 -1.74
N ARG A 155 15.19 -16.57 -2.99
CA ARG A 155 15.01 -15.67 -4.15
C ARG A 155 13.55 -15.36 -4.47
N PHE A 156 12.58 -15.92 -3.74
CA PHE A 156 11.19 -15.55 -3.93
C PHE A 156 11.01 -14.07 -3.60
N PRO A 157 10.33 -13.30 -4.48
CA PRO A 157 10.19 -11.86 -4.29
C PRO A 157 9.22 -11.52 -3.15
N GLY A 158 8.29 -12.42 -2.82
CA GLY A 158 7.28 -12.19 -1.78
C GLY A 158 7.76 -12.69 -0.41
N VAL A 159 7.83 -11.80 0.57
CA VAL A 159 8.26 -12.13 1.95
C VAL A 159 7.42 -13.25 2.59
N LEU A 160 6.10 -13.26 2.34
CA LEU A 160 5.19 -14.28 2.87
C LEU A 160 5.57 -15.69 2.38
N ASP A 161 6.06 -15.78 1.14
CA ASP A 161 6.46 -17.02 0.48
C ASP A 161 7.92 -17.41 0.76
N ALA A 162 8.80 -16.42 0.95
CA ALA A 162 10.24 -16.62 1.07
C ALA A 162 10.71 -16.90 2.50
N THR A 163 10.04 -16.33 3.51
CA THR A 163 10.47 -16.41 4.92
C THR A 163 9.29 -16.42 5.91
N GLY A 164 8.14 -15.88 5.50
CA GLY A 164 6.98 -15.64 6.37
C GLY A 164 5.96 -16.79 6.45
N PRO A 165 4.67 -16.48 6.71
CA PRO A 165 3.66 -17.47 7.08
C PRO A 165 3.37 -18.53 6.00
N PHE A 166 3.46 -18.21 4.71
CA PHE A 166 3.16 -19.21 3.68
C PHE A 166 4.30 -20.22 3.53
N LEU A 167 5.55 -19.78 3.72
CA LEU A 167 6.67 -20.70 3.83
C LEU A 167 6.48 -21.64 5.01
N LEU A 168 6.19 -21.09 6.19
CA LEU A 168 5.99 -21.88 7.40
C LEU A 168 4.83 -22.87 7.26
N THR A 169 3.73 -22.44 6.65
CA THR A 169 2.57 -23.29 6.36
C THR A 169 2.96 -24.45 5.45
N ARG A 170 3.65 -24.18 4.34
CA ARG A 170 4.12 -25.27 3.45
C ARG A 170 5.11 -26.20 4.13
N ALA A 171 6.01 -25.67 4.96
CA ALA A 171 6.94 -26.48 5.73
C ALA A 171 6.20 -27.36 6.74
N TYR A 172 5.16 -26.84 7.40
CA TYR A 172 4.28 -27.62 8.26
C TYR A 172 3.56 -28.73 7.48
N ASP A 173 2.93 -28.39 6.34
CA ASP A 173 2.14 -29.31 5.52
C ASP A 173 2.93 -30.50 4.99
N THR A 174 4.21 -30.31 4.73
CA THR A 174 5.08 -31.37 4.20
C THR A 174 5.95 -32.02 5.27
N TYR A 175 5.86 -31.60 6.52
CA TYR A 175 6.66 -32.18 7.58
C TYR A 175 6.18 -33.60 7.91
N PRO A 176 7.01 -34.65 7.84
CA PRO A 176 6.53 -36.03 8.00
C PRO A 176 5.93 -36.35 9.38
N SER A 177 6.32 -35.62 10.42
CA SER A 177 5.93 -35.89 11.81
C SER A 177 5.02 -34.79 12.37
N GLN A 178 3.96 -34.42 11.65
CA GLN A 178 3.03 -33.37 12.12
C GLN A 178 2.43 -33.66 13.51
N ASP A 179 2.28 -34.94 13.87
CA ASP A 179 1.79 -35.37 15.20
C ASP A 179 2.70 -34.91 16.37
N SER A 180 3.97 -34.56 16.08
CA SER A 180 4.87 -34.00 17.09
C SER A 180 4.70 -32.49 17.30
N ILE A 181 3.81 -31.86 16.53
CA ILE A 181 3.54 -30.42 16.51
C ILE A 181 2.14 -30.17 17.07
N SER A 182 2.07 -29.43 18.17
CA SER A 182 0.81 -28.96 18.73
C SER A 182 0.33 -27.72 17.97
N LEU A 183 -0.56 -27.92 17.01
CA LEU A 183 -1.22 -26.83 16.30
C LEU A 183 -2.40 -26.30 17.12
N VAL A 184 -2.38 -25.03 17.50
CA VAL A 184 -3.43 -24.39 18.30
C VAL A 184 -4.32 -23.50 17.46
N ALA A 185 -5.61 -23.53 17.79
CA ALA A 185 -6.65 -22.77 17.11
C ALA A 185 -6.46 -21.25 17.30
N SER A 186 -6.92 -20.49 16.31
CA SER A 186 -6.71 -19.04 16.26
C SER A 186 -7.29 -18.32 17.48
N GLU A 187 -8.37 -18.81 18.07
CA GLU A 187 -9.04 -18.18 19.21
C GLU A 187 -8.20 -18.14 20.49
N LEU A 188 -7.13 -18.96 20.58
CA LEU A 188 -6.24 -18.98 21.74
C LEU A 188 -5.09 -17.97 21.61
N LEU A 189 -4.59 -17.70 20.40
CA LEU A 189 -3.38 -16.88 20.18
C LEU A 189 -3.58 -15.70 19.24
N TYR A 190 -4.53 -15.81 18.33
CA TYR A 190 -4.88 -14.86 17.27
C TYR A 190 -6.39 -14.61 17.25
N PRO A 191 -7.03 -14.21 18.38
CA PRO A 191 -8.49 -14.15 18.49
C PRO A 191 -9.14 -13.01 17.68
N VAL A 192 -8.34 -12.24 16.95
CA VAL A 192 -8.73 -11.12 16.11
C VAL A 192 -8.04 -11.19 14.77
N THR A 193 -8.74 -10.76 13.73
CA THR A 193 -8.14 -10.57 12.41
C THR A 193 -7.36 -9.27 12.36
N LYS A 194 -6.45 -9.14 11.38
CA LYS A 194 -5.79 -7.86 11.10
C LYS A 194 -6.80 -6.74 10.81
N PHE A 195 -7.95 -7.07 10.23
CA PHE A 195 -9.02 -6.12 9.94
C PHE A 195 -9.71 -5.62 11.22
N ASP A 196 -9.95 -6.49 12.20
CA ASP A 196 -10.55 -6.08 13.48
C ASP A 196 -9.65 -5.09 14.24
N CYS A 197 -8.33 -5.24 14.10
CA CYS A 197 -7.36 -4.29 14.64
C CYS A 197 -7.37 -2.96 13.88
N TRP A 198 -7.34 -2.99 12.54
CA TRP A 198 -7.29 -1.77 11.71
C TRP A 198 -8.59 -0.95 11.71
N ASP A 199 -9.74 -1.63 11.83
CA ASP A 199 -11.05 -0.99 11.92
C ASP A 199 -11.32 -0.40 13.31
N GLY A 200 -10.39 -0.58 14.25
CA GLY A 200 -10.54 -0.12 15.63
C GLY A 200 -11.55 -0.91 16.44
N LYS A 201 -12.03 -2.07 15.98
CA LYS A 201 -12.98 -2.91 16.73
C LYS A 201 -12.40 -3.37 18.07
N LEU A 202 -11.07 -3.52 18.15
CA LEU A 202 -10.41 -3.86 19.41
C LEU A 202 -10.61 -2.80 20.51
N ASN A 203 -10.95 -1.57 20.13
CA ASN A 203 -11.29 -0.49 21.07
C ASN A 203 -12.73 -0.59 21.61
N ASP A 204 -13.58 -1.45 21.04
CA ASP A 204 -14.91 -1.73 21.58
C ASP A 204 -14.78 -2.64 22.83
N PRO A 205 -15.19 -2.18 24.03
CA PRO A 205 -15.05 -2.95 25.26
C PRO A 205 -15.82 -4.28 25.25
N GLN A 206 -16.99 -4.34 24.60
CA GLN A 206 -17.79 -5.57 24.54
C GLN A 206 -17.15 -6.59 23.61
N PHE A 207 -16.67 -6.13 22.45
CA PHE A 207 -15.93 -6.97 21.52
C PHE A 207 -14.66 -7.50 22.18
N ARG A 208 -13.88 -6.61 22.80
CA ARG A 208 -12.64 -6.96 23.50
C ARG A 208 -12.88 -7.95 24.64
N GLN A 209 -13.89 -7.73 25.47
CA GLN A 209 -14.26 -8.64 26.55
C GLN A 209 -14.62 -10.03 26.02
N LYS A 210 -15.33 -10.12 24.88
CA LYS A 210 -15.72 -11.39 24.27
C LYS A 210 -14.51 -12.19 23.79
N ILE A 211 -13.60 -11.56 23.04
CA ILE A 211 -12.43 -12.25 22.47
C ILE A 211 -11.41 -12.65 23.55
N THR A 212 -11.32 -11.92 24.67
CA THR A 212 -10.32 -12.18 25.72
C THR A 212 -10.73 -13.26 26.71
N GLN A 213 -11.95 -13.83 26.62
CA GLN A 213 -12.43 -14.84 27.57
C GLN A 213 -11.55 -16.08 27.62
N GLN A 214 -11.11 -16.56 26.45
CA GLN A 214 -10.31 -17.78 26.31
C GLN A 214 -8.91 -17.56 25.72
N ALA A 215 -8.66 -16.39 25.12
CA ALA A 215 -7.39 -16.09 24.50
C ALA A 215 -6.26 -15.93 25.52
N PHE A 216 -5.09 -16.47 25.17
CA PHE A 216 -3.84 -16.29 25.89
C PHE A 216 -3.10 -15.01 25.47
N ALA A 217 -3.24 -14.63 24.21
CA ALA A 217 -2.61 -13.44 23.66
C ALA A 217 -3.47 -12.80 22.57
N ILE A 218 -3.13 -11.57 22.22
CA ILE A 218 -3.68 -10.84 21.06
C ILE A 218 -2.52 -10.36 20.22
N HIS A 219 -2.50 -10.77 18.95
CA HIS A 219 -1.68 -10.13 17.94
C HIS A 219 -2.36 -8.82 17.50
N HIS A 220 -1.72 -7.68 17.70
CA HIS A 220 -2.29 -6.37 17.34
C HIS A 220 -2.06 -5.99 15.88
N TRP A 221 -1.24 -6.75 15.14
CA TRP A 221 -0.91 -6.51 13.74
C TRP A 221 -0.45 -5.07 13.48
N HIS A 222 0.17 -4.42 14.49
CA HIS A 222 0.65 -3.04 14.39
C HIS A 222 1.69 -2.89 13.30
N THR A 223 2.44 -3.96 13.00
CA THR A 223 3.51 -3.98 12.00
C THR A 223 3.37 -5.07 10.96
N SER A 224 2.17 -5.64 10.74
CA SER A 224 1.97 -6.58 9.63
C SER A 224 2.51 -5.91 8.36
N TRP A 225 3.47 -6.55 7.71
CA TRP A 225 4.40 -5.97 6.72
C TRP A 225 3.71 -5.50 5.42
N PHE A 226 2.40 -5.70 5.33
CA PHE A 226 1.48 -4.89 4.51
C PHE A 226 1.56 -3.39 4.82
N LYS A 227 2.08 -3.02 5.99
CA LYS A 227 2.71 -1.73 6.23
C LYS A 227 4.07 -1.69 5.51
N HIS A 228 4.01 -1.67 4.18
CA HIS A 228 4.72 -0.61 3.48
C HIS A 228 4.38 0.72 4.17
N LYS A 229 5.18 1.75 3.92
CA LYS A 229 4.81 3.15 4.17
C LYS A 229 3.65 3.54 3.21
N SER A 230 2.51 2.90 3.45
CA SER A 230 1.25 2.80 2.72
C SER A 230 0.22 2.32 3.75
N THR A 231 -0.49 3.26 4.35
CA THR A 231 -1.63 3.00 5.23
C THR A 231 -2.70 2.19 4.51
N LYS A 232 -2.97 0.96 4.94
CA LYS A 232 -4.15 0.20 4.53
C LYS A 232 -4.93 -0.26 5.75
N THR A 233 -5.97 0.48 6.09
CA THR A 233 -7.27 -0.14 6.30
C THR A 233 -7.61 -0.90 5.04
N GLU A 234 -7.79 -2.22 5.18
CA GLU A 234 -8.40 -3.12 4.20
C GLU A 234 -7.61 -3.29 2.88
N ASP A 235 -7.14 -4.50 2.57
CA ASP A 235 -6.80 -4.89 1.18
C ASP A 235 -8.07 -5.04 0.32
N THR A 236 -9.06 -4.22 0.61
CA THR A 236 -10.28 -4.07 -0.14
C THR A 236 -10.59 -2.58 -0.10
N LEU A 237 -10.33 -1.89 -1.20
CA LEU A 237 -10.48 -0.45 -1.29
C LEU A 237 -11.98 -0.14 -1.41
N PRO A 238 -12.54 0.78 -0.60
CA PRO A 238 -13.93 1.13 -0.75
C PRO A 238 -14.16 1.58 -2.19
N LEU A 239 -15.13 0.98 -2.85
CA LEU A 239 -15.59 1.47 -4.13
C LEU A 239 -17.10 1.46 -4.21
N LEU A 240 -17.60 2.32 -5.07
CA LEU A 240 -18.98 2.25 -5.54
C LEU A 240 -18.98 1.86 -6.99
N LEU A 241 -19.89 0.96 -7.34
CA LEU A 241 -20.22 0.71 -8.74
C LEU A 241 -21.54 1.42 -9.03
N MET A 242 -21.49 2.30 -9.99
CA MET A 242 -22.66 2.97 -10.54
C MET A 242 -23.00 2.37 -11.89
N VAL A 243 -24.29 2.19 -12.16
CA VAL A 243 -24.79 1.91 -13.50
C VAL A 243 -25.88 2.91 -13.80
N LYS A 244 -25.67 3.72 -14.83
CA LYS A 244 -26.63 4.71 -15.32
C LYS A 244 -27.17 5.64 -14.22
N GLY A 245 -26.25 6.29 -13.50
CA GLY A 245 -26.56 7.27 -12.46
C GLY A 245 -27.02 6.69 -11.12
N ARG A 246 -27.11 5.36 -10.98
CA ARG A 246 -27.53 4.69 -9.75
C ARG A 246 -26.40 3.86 -9.16
N ILE A 247 -26.16 4.00 -7.86
CA ILE A 247 -25.25 3.09 -7.15
C ILE A 247 -25.94 1.73 -7.06
N ILE A 248 -25.30 0.71 -7.61
CA ILE A 248 -25.82 -0.67 -7.61
C ILE A 248 -25.00 -1.61 -6.74
N LEU A 249 -23.78 -1.20 -6.35
CA LEU A 249 -22.91 -1.95 -5.47
C LEU A 249 -22.14 -0.98 -4.59
N HIS A 250 -22.21 -1.23 -3.29
CA HIS A 250 -21.21 -0.81 -2.33
C HIS A 250 -20.33 -2.03 -2.08
N SER A 251 -19.08 -1.99 -2.51
CA SER A 251 -18.17 -3.11 -2.34
C SER A 251 -16.81 -2.61 -1.94
N LYS A 252 -15.98 -3.53 -1.51
CA LYS A 252 -14.57 -3.29 -1.27
C LYS A 252 -13.78 -4.07 -2.33
N PHE A 253 -12.80 -3.44 -2.96
CA PHE A 253 -12.07 -3.96 -4.13
C PHE A 253 -10.66 -4.38 -3.78
N GLN A 254 -10.35 -5.67 -3.96
CA GLN A 254 -9.03 -6.18 -3.65
C GLN A 254 -8.06 -5.88 -4.79
N PHE A 255 -7.23 -4.86 -4.59
CA PHE A 255 -6.16 -4.51 -5.51
C PHE A 255 -4.93 -5.39 -5.25
N ASN A 256 -4.59 -6.26 -6.21
CA ASN A 256 -3.45 -7.17 -6.14
C ASN A 256 -2.40 -6.83 -7.22
N LEU A 257 -1.30 -6.19 -6.81
CA LEU A 257 -0.16 -5.86 -7.68
C LEU A 257 0.46 -7.08 -8.37
N TYR A 258 0.42 -8.26 -7.72
CA TYR A 258 1.12 -9.45 -8.18
C TYR A 258 0.37 -10.25 -9.25
N GLN A 259 -0.97 -10.12 -9.33
CA GLN A 259 -1.77 -10.82 -10.36
C GLN A 259 -1.60 -10.17 -11.74
N LEU A 260 -1.31 -8.86 -11.79
CA LEU A 260 -1.02 -8.10 -13.01
C LEU A 260 0.40 -8.32 -13.56
N LEU A 261 1.36 -8.68 -12.70
CA LEU A 261 2.71 -9.07 -13.13
C LEU A 261 2.76 -10.51 -13.67
N SER A 262 1.76 -11.35 -13.36
CA SER A 262 1.68 -12.75 -13.80
C SER A 262 0.81 -12.97 -15.05
N ASP A 263 -0.18 -12.11 -15.29
CA ASP A 263 -1.01 -12.16 -16.49
C ASP A 263 -0.30 -11.41 -17.63
N GLN A 264 0.57 -12.14 -18.35
CA GLN A 264 1.09 -11.87 -19.69
C GLN A 264 1.19 -10.36 -20.03
N GLU A 265 2.38 -9.76 -19.92
CA GLU A 265 2.71 -8.41 -20.42
C GLU A 265 2.20 -8.14 -21.86
N SER A 266 1.85 -9.18 -22.63
CA SER A 266 1.38 -9.12 -24.01
C SER A 266 -0.11 -8.78 -24.22
N ASN A 267 -0.96 -8.65 -23.18
CA ASN A 267 -2.41 -8.46 -23.40
C ASN A 267 -3.12 -7.37 -22.55
N GLN A 268 -2.37 -6.52 -21.84
CA GLN A 268 -2.95 -5.35 -21.17
C GLN A 268 -3.41 -4.31 -22.21
N PRO A 269 -4.54 -3.60 -22.04
CA PRO A 269 -4.96 -2.56 -22.98
C PRO A 269 -4.09 -1.30 -22.85
N LEU A 270 -3.82 -0.64 -23.97
CA LEU A 270 -3.08 0.64 -23.99
C LEU A 270 -3.91 1.75 -23.31
N ILE A 271 -3.29 2.47 -22.38
CA ILE A 271 -3.86 3.68 -21.76
C ILE A 271 -3.18 4.91 -22.37
N SER A 272 -3.96 5.83 -22.94
CA SER A 272 -3.48 7.15 -23.36
C SER A 272 -3.76 8.19 -22.28
N CYS A 273 -2.70 8.72 -21.69
CA CYS A 273 -2.77 9.88 -20.80
C CYS A 273 -2.75 11.16 -21.65
N MET A 274 -3.73 12.05 -21.45
CA MET A 274 -3.83 13.32 -22.16
C MET A 274 -3.40 14.46 -21.24
N MET A 275 -2.32 15.14 -21.61
CA MET A 275 -1.83 16.32 -20.90
C MET A 275 -1.95 17.55 -21.78
N VAL A 276 -2.66 18.56 -21.29
CA VAL A 276 -2.72 19.89 -21.91
C VAL A 276 -1.89 20.82 -21.04
N THR A 277 -0.95 21.55 -21.64
CA THR A 277 -0.08 22.47 -20.91
C THR A 277 0.01 23.84 -21.57
N LYS A 278 0.17 24.86 -20.74
CA LYS A 278 0.30 26.26 -21.18
C LYS A 278 1.17 27.06 -20.23
N ASN A 279 2.42 27.31 -20.63
CA ASN A 279 3.40 28.09 -19.85
C ASN A 279 3.73 27.52 -18.45
N ARG A 280 3.62 26.21 -18.25
CA ARG A 280 3.91 25.55 -16.96
C ARG A 280 5.07 24.56 -17.06
N PHE A 281 6.21 25.03 -17.57
CA PHE A 281 7.35 24.16 -17.89
C PHE A 281 7.81 23.30 -16.70
N GLU A 282 7.99 23.89 -15.51
CA GLU A 282 8.49 23.14 -14.35
C GLU A 282 7.45 22.15 -13.80
N GLN A 283 6.18 22.52 -13.79
CA GLN A 283 5.11 21.63 -13.36
C GLN A 283 4.93 20.48 -14.36
N ALA A 284 4.91 20.77 -15.67
CA ALA A 284 4.80 19.77 -16.72
C ALA A 284 5.93 18.74 -16.65
N LYS A 285 7.16 19.14 -16.29
CA LYS A 285 8.27 18.20 -16.05
C LYS A 285 7.95 17.22 -14.92
N LEU A 286 7.37 17.70 -13.82
CA LEU A 286 6.97 16.83 -12.70
C LEU A 286 5.80 15.92 -13.08
N ALA A 287 4.83 16.43 -13.84
CA ALA A 287 3.72 15.63 -14.36
C ALA A 287 4.23 14.52 -15.30
N ILE A 288 5.20 14.81 -16.18
CA ILE A 288 5.88 13.81 -17.04
C ILE A 288 6.62 12.78 -16.18
N GLN A 289 7.36 13.21 -15.16
CA GLN A 289 8.04 12.30 -14.26
C GLN A 289 7.05 11.36 -13.54
N CYS A 290 5.90 11.86 -13.11
CA CYS A 290 4.85 11.05 -12.51
C CYS A 290 4.29 10.00 -13.50
N PHE A 291 4.20 10.34 -14.79
CA PHE A 291 3.77 9.43 -15.85
C PHE A 291 4.79 8.30 -16.04
N GLN A 292 6.08 8.66 -16.19
CA GLN A 292 7.17 7.70 -16.38
C GLN A 292 7.24 6.70 -15.20
N ASN A 293 7.00 7.19 -13.98
CA ASN A 293 7.02 6.39 -12.76
C ASN A 293 5.78 5.48 -12.57
N GLN A 294 4.74 5.55 -13.42
CA GLN A 294 3.58 4.65 -13.25
C GLN A 294 4.01 3.17 -13.35
N THR A 295 3.49 2.33 -12.48
CA THR A 295 3.76 0.88 -12.49
C THR A 295 3.10 0.17 -13.68
N TYR A 296 1.97 0.69 -14.16
CA TYR A 296 1.33 0.22 -15.40
C TYR A 296 2.24 0.51 -16.61
N ARG A 297 2.58 -0.54 -17.37
CA ARG A 297 3.59 -0.46 -18.45
C ARG A 297 3.02 -0.07 -19.80
N HIS A 298 1.84 -0.57 -20.17
CA HIS A 298 1.27 -0.34 -21.51
C HIS A 298 0.52 1.00 -21.58
N LYS A 299 1.27 2.10 -21.56
CA LYS A 299 0.76 3.47 -21.52
C LYS A 299 1.48 4.36 -22.54
N GLU A 300 0.80 5.40 -22.97
CA GLU A 300 1.37 6.52 -23.74
C GLU A 300 0.92 7.86 -23.12
N LEU A 301 1.69 8.92 -23.35
CA LEU A 301 1.38 10.28 -22.93
C LEU A 301 1.30 11.17 -24.17
N VAL A 302 0.13 11.78 -24.41
CA VAL A 302 -0.07 12.77 -25.47
C VAL A 302 -0.09 14.16 -24.84
N ILE A 303 0.90 14.96 -25.18
CA ILE A 303 1.10 16.32 -24.68
C ILE A 303 0.67 17.32 -25.75
N ILE A 304 -0.33 18.13 -25.44
CA ILE A 304 -0.74 19.30 -26.22
C ILE A 304 -0.17 20.54 -25.55
N ASP A 305 0.83 21.15 -26.17
CA ASP A 305 1.43 22.39 -25.69
C ASP A 305 0.85 23.59 -26.43
N ASP A 306 0.11 24.42 -25.67
CA ASP A 306 -0.51 25.67 -26.12
C ASP A 306 0.30 26.89 -25.63
N LYS A 307 1.66 26.87 -25.74
CA LYS A 307 2.60 28.04 -25.93
C LYS A 307 3.98 27.94 -25.24
N SER A 308 4.63 26.79 -25.03
CA SER A 308 6.00 26.74 -24.47
C SER A 308 7.08 26.34 -25.49
N ASP A 309 8.10 27.20 -25.67
CA ASP A 309 9.30 26.85 -26.44
C ASP A 309 10.23 25.88 -25.71
N SER A 310 10.22 25.87 -24.37
CA SER A 310 11.21 25.13 -23.56
C SER A 310 10.83 23.67 -23.31
N LEU A 311 9.53 23.32 -23.33
CA LEU A 311 9.10 21.94 -23.05
C LEU A 311 9.43 20.98 -24.18
N ALA A 312 9.40 21.45 -25.43
CA ALA A 312 9.74 20.63 -26.61
C ALA A 312 11.16 20.05 -26.52
N GLU A 313 12.14 20.89 -26.14
CA GLU A 313 13.53 20.45 -26.00
C GLU A 313 13.68 19.43 -24.87
N TYR A 314 13.04 19.69 -23.72
CA TYR A 314 13.05 18.76 -22.60
C TYR A 314 12.48 17.38 -22.99
N VAL A 315 11.30 17.34 -23.62
CA VAL A 315 10.67 16.08 -24.04
C VAL A 315 11.54 15.34 -25.06
N SER A 316 12.14 16.07 -26.01
CA SER A 316 13.06 15.47 -26.97
C SER A 316 14.30 14.84 -26.31
N GLN A 317 14.79 15.42 -25.21
CA GLN A 317 15.95 14.91 -24.47
C GLN A 317 15.63 13.67 -23.63
N LEU A 318 14.37 13.44 -23.27
CA LEU A 318 13.96 12.24 -22.55
C LEU A 318 14.13 10.96 -23.37
N ALA A 319 14.06 11.06 -24.70
CA ALA A 319 14.11 9.93 -25.63
C ALA A 319 13.14 8.79 -25.25
N ASP A 320 11.94 9.17 -24.81
CA ASP A 320 10.89 8.25 -24.36
C ASP A 320 9.84 8.11 -25.45
N ASP A 321 9.87 6.97 -26.17
CA ASP A 321 8.97 6.68 -27.28
C ASP A 321 7.49 6.54 -26.86
N THR A 322 7.21 6.48 -25.55
CA THR A 322 5.84 6.47 -25.03
C THR A 322 5.25 7.87 -24.89
N ILE A 323 6.03 8.93 -25.14
CA ILE A 323 5.60 10.32 -25.01
C ILE A 323 5.52 10.98 -26.38
N GLN A 324 4.32 11.37 -26.77
CA GLN A 324 4.05 12.17 -27.96
C GLN A 324 3.85 13.63 -27.58
N TYR A 325 4.72 14.51 -28.08
CA TYR A 325 4.60 15.96 -27.89
C TYR A 325 4.10 16.63 -29.18
N LEU A 326 3.03 17.41 -29.06
CA LEU A 326 2.43 18.16 -30.14
C LEU A 326 2.30 19.62 -29.73
N ARG A 327 3.00 20.46 -30.47
CA ARG A 327 2.91 21.91 -30.31
C ARG A 327 1.93 22.48 -31.32
N PHE A 328 1.09 23.40 -30.85
CA PHE A 328 0.20 24.17 -31.70
C PHE A 328 0.42 25.66 -31.51
N GLU A 329 0.21 26.42 -32.59
CA GLU A 329 0.17 27.87 -32.47
C GLU A 329 -1.07 28.29 -31.65
N PRO A 330 -0.96 29.32 -30.78
CA PRO A 330 -2.06 29.71 -29.90
C PRO A 330 -3.21 30.32 -30.70
N GLU A 331 -4.33 29.61 -30.79
CA GLU A 331 -5.55 30.05 -31.49
C GLU A 331 -6.69 30.42 -30.52
N ASN A 332 -6.37 30.78 -29.27
CA ASN A 332 -7.36 31.03 -28.21
C ASN A 332 -8.34 29.87 -27.99
N ARG A 333 -7.90 28.63 -28.28
CA ARG A 333 -8.67 27.41 -28.06
C ARG A 333 -9.07 27.31 -26.60
N THR A 334 -10.30 26.86 -26.38
CA THR A 334 -10.81 26.49 -25.07
C THR A 334 -10.13 25.22 -24.56
N LEU A 335 -10.18 24.99 -23.24
CA LEU A 335 -9.59 23.78 -22.65
C LEU A 335 -10.25 22.51 -23.21
N GLY A 336 -11.58 22.54 -23.43
CA GLY A 336 -12.28 21.43 -24.08
C GLY A 336 -11.82 21.17 -25.51
N GLU A 337 -11.54 22.20 -26.31
CA GLU A 337 -10.97 22.03 -27.66
C GLU A 337 -9.57 21.42 -27.61
N LEU A 338 -8.73 21.85 -26.68
CA LEU A 338 -7.38 21.29 -26.50
C LEU A 338 -7.43 19.82 -26.05
N ARG A 339 -8.37 19.44 -25.17
CA ARG A 339 -8.58 18.04 -24.78
C ARG A 339 -9.13 17.18 -25.92
N ASN A 340 -10.04 17.71 -26.74
CA ASN A 340 -10.50 17.01 -27.94
C ASN A 340 -9.38 16.83 -28.97
N LEU A 341 -8.49 17.81 -29.09
CA LEU A 341 -7.29 17.72 -29.92
C LEU A 341 -6.36 16.62 -29.40
N ALA A 342 -6.06 16.60 -28.09
CA ALA A 342 -5.32 15.50 -27.45
C ALA A 342 -5.95 14.14 -27.76
N LEU A 343 -7.26 14.02 -27.56
CA LEU A 343 -8.02 12.79 -27.80
C LEU A 343 -7.89 12.29 -29.23
N ALA A 344 -7.86 13.19 -30.22
CA ALA A 344 -7.70 12.85 -31.64
C ALA A 344 -6.34 12.19 -31.96
N HIS A 345 -5.32 12.44 -31.13
CA HIS A 345 -3.97 11.90 -31.29
C HIS A 345 -3.68 10.67 -30.41
N THR A 346 -4.64 10.23 -29.58
CA THR A 346 -4.48 9.02 -28.76
C THR A 346 -4.66 7.73 -29.57
N SER A 347 -3.91 6.70 -29.23
CA SER A 347 -3.98 5.35 -29.80
C SER A 347 -4.58 4.30 -28.86
N GLY A 348 -4.66 4.62 -27.56
CA GLY A 348 -5.09 3.71 -26.50
C GLY A 348 -6.58 3.37 -26.50
N THR A 349 -6.87 2.17 -26.00
CA THR A 349 -8.24 1.68 -25.76
C THR A 349 -8.90 2.44 -24.61
N TYR A 350 -8.10 2.89 -23.64
CA TYR A 350 -8.55 3.69 -22.50
C TYR A 350 -7.88 5.05 -22.50
N ILE A 351 -8.64 6.05 -22.07
CA ILE A 351 -8.23 7.44 -21.99
C ILE A 351 -8.17 7.86 -20.52
N CYS A 352 -7.06 8.50 -20.16
CA CYS A 352 -6.81 9.04 -18.83
C CYS A 352 -6.55 10.54 -18.94
N GLN A 353 -7.16 11.35 -18.06
CA GLN A 353 -6.79 12.76 -17.94
C GLN A 353 -5.55 12.93 -17.06
N TRP A 354 -4.64 13.79 -17.50
CA TRP A 354 -3.33 14.03 -16.89
C TRP A 354 -3.04 15.52 -16.85
N ASP A 355 -3.43 16.20 -15.78
CA ASP A 355 -3.24 17.65 -15.66
C ASP A 355 -1.75 18.00 -15.37
N ASP A 356 -1.28 19.12 -15.90
CA ASP A 356 0.15 19.48 -15.95
C ASP A 356 0.70 20.09 -14.66
N ASP A 357 -0.18 20.44 -13.72
CA ASP A 357 0.08 21.09 -12.44
C ASP A 357 -0.17 20.20 -11.21
N ASP A 358 -0.57 18.94 -11.42
CA ASP A 358 -0.85 17.99 -10.35
C ASP A 358 0.22 16.90 -10.20
N LEU A 359 0.28 16.26 -9.02
CA LEU A 359 1.19 15.15 -8.74
C LEU A 359 0.44 13.83 -8.64
N ILE A 360 0.89 12.83 -9.39
CA ILE A 360 0.18 11.57 -9.56
C ILE A 360 0.99 10.39 -8.99
N ASP A 361 0.32 9.55 -8.19
CA ASP A 361 0.96 8.40 -7.55
C ASP A 361 1.32 7.30 -8.56
N PRO A 362 2.48 6.61 -8.41
CA PRO A 362 2.90 5.52 -9.28
C PRO A 362 1.86 4.41 -9.51
N LEU A 363 0.95 4.19 -8.55
CA LEU A 363 -0.03 3.12 -8.61
C LEU A 363 -1.36 3.52 -9.28
N ARG A 364 -1.57 4.79 -9.66
CA ARG A 364 -2.88 5.28 -10.13
C ARG A 364 -3.42 4.47 -11.30
N LEU A 365 -2.66 4.38 -12.39
CA LEU A 365 -3.13 3.72 -13.62
C LEU A 365 -3.44 2.24 -13.37
N GLU A 366 -2.57 1.56 -12.62
CA GLU A 366 -2.73 0.14 -12.32
C GLU A 366 -3.97 -0.11 -11.44
N MET A 367 -4.19 0.71 -10.41
CA MET A 367 -5.35 0.62 -9.51
C MET A 367 -6.66 0.87 -10.22
N GLN A 368 -6.74 1.94 -11.01
CA GLN A 368 -7.96 2.26 -11.74
C GLN A 368 -8.25 1.22 -12.85
N MET A 369 -7.22 0.75 -13.57
CA MET A 369 -7.39 -0.26 -14.63
C MET A 369 -7.83 -1.61 -14.06
N SER A 370 -7.22 -2.04 -12.96
CA SER A 370 -7.58 -3.28 -12.27
C SER A 370 -9.05 -3.25 -11.82
N ALA A 371 -9.51 -2.12 -11.28
CA ALA A 371 -10.89 -1.96 -10.87
C ALA A 371 -11.87 -1.97 -12.06
N LEU A 372 -11.50 -1.34 -13.18
CA LEU A 372 -12.28 -1.38 -14.42
C LEU A 372 -12.47 -2.79 -14.95
N GLN A 373 -11.38 -3.54 -15.12
CA GLN A 373 -11.39 -4.88 -15.68
C GLN A 373 -12.16 -5.85 -14.78
N SER A 374 -11.88 -5.82 -13.47
CA SER A 374 -12.48 -6.74 -12.51
C SER A 374 -13.99 -6.57 -12.37
N LEU A 375 -14.49 -5.34 -12.53
CA LEU A 375 -15.92 -5.04 -12.44
C LEU A 375 -16.60 -4.93 -13.81
N ASN A 376 -15.86 -5.18 -14.89
CA ASN A 376 -16.29 -4.99 -16.27
C ASN A 376 -16.98 -3.62 -16.44
N ALA A 377 -16.29 -2.56 -16.04
CA ALA A 377 -16.80 -1.19 -16.05
C ALA A 377 -16.25 -0.40 -17.24
N ASP A 378 -16.99 0.64 -17.63
CA ASP A 378 -16.67 1.54 -18.72
C ASP A 378 -15.72 2.66 -18.29
N ALA A 379 -15.85 3.16 -17.04
CA ALA A 379 -15.08 4.29 -16.52
C ALA A 379 -14.78 4.16 -15.02
N CYS A 380 -13.72 4.82 -14.56
CA CYS A 380 -13.28 4.87 -13.18
C CYS A 380 -12.92 6.31 -12.78
N PHE A 381 -13.38 6.75 -11.61
CA PHE A 381 -13.02 8.03 -10.99
C PHE A 381 -12.59 7.80 -9.53
N LEU A 382 -11.83 8.73 -8.97
CA LEU A 382 -11.58 8.80 -7.53
C LEU A 382 -12.74 9.50 -6.81
N GLN A 383 -13.02 9.05 -5.58
CA GLN A 383 -14.15 9.52 -4.76
C GLN A 383 -13.86 10.70 -3.84
N ARG A 384 -12.62 11.13 -3.74
CA ARG A 384 -12.19 12.23 -2.89
C ARG A 384 -10.95 12.87 -3.47
N TRP A 385 -10.78 14.15 -3.16
CA TRP A 385 -9.63 14.95 -3.53
C TRP A 385 -8.65 14.93 -2.37
N LEU A 386 -7.36 14.73 -2.64
CA LEU A 386 -6.30 15.14 -1.72
C LEU A 386 -5.75 16.47 -2.24
N MET A 387 -6.09 17.58 -1.57
CA MET A 387 -5.72 18.93 -1.98
C MET A 387 -4.55 19.45 -1.15
N TRP A 388 -3.59 20.10 -1.79
CA TRP A 388 -2.39 20.62 -1.15
C TRP A 388 -2.15 22.10 -1.47
N TRP A 389 -2.21 22.95 -0.44
CA TRP A 389 -1.87 24.37 -0.51
C TRP A 389 -0.44 24.54 -0.02
N VAL A 390 0.49 24.65 -0.97
CA VAL A 390 1.92 24.69 -0.67
C VAL A 390 2.28 25.92 0.17
N GLU A 391 1.88 27.11 -0.30
CA GLU A 391 2.18 28.39 0.37
C GLU A 391 1.63 28.47 1.80
N GLN A 392 0.48 27.85 2.04
CA GLN A 392 -0.21 27.90 3.34
C GLN A 392 0.24 26.78 4.28
N ARG A 393 1.03 25.81 3.79
CA ARG A 393 1.40 24.56 4.48
C ARG A 393 0.18 23.81 5.01
N ARG A 394 -0.81 23.61 4.13
CA ARG A 394 -2.08 22.94 4.45
C ARG A 394 -2.38 21.83 3.46
N MET A 395 -2.99 20.76 3.93
CA MET A 395 -3.52 19.69 3.07
C MET A 395 -4.88 19.24 3.57
N ALA A 396 -5.77 18.82 2.67
CA ALA A 396 -7.11 18.37 3.05
C ALA A 396 -7.59 17.23 2.16
N THR A 397 -8.34 16.31 2.76
CA THR A 397 -9.09 15.29 2.03
C THR A 397 -10.55 15.74 1.94
N SER A 398 -11.07 15.92 0.73
CA SER A 398 -12.46 16.34 0.53
C SER A 398 -13.46 15.27 1.00
N ARG A 399 -14.73 15.66 1.20
CA ARG A 399 -15.82 14.69 1.38
C ARG A 399 -16.02 13.87 0.11
N THR A 400 -16.77 12.78 0.20
CA THR A 400 -17.11 11.94 -0.95
C THR A 400 -17.72 12.79 -2.09
N ARG A 401 -16.97 12.93 -3.17
CA ARG A 401 -17.34 13.56 -4.44
C ARG A 401 -16.44 13.02 -5.54
N ILE A 402 -16.91 12.96 -6.77
CA ILE A 402 -15.99 12.60 -7.86
C ILE A 402 -14.88 13.65 -8.00
N LEU A 403 -13.69 13.20 -8.38
CA LEU A 403 -12.63 14.03 -8.93
C LEU A 403 -12.66 13.87 -10.45
N GLU A 404 -13.21 14.87 -11.14
CA GLU A 404 -13.41 14.87 -12.58
C GLU A 404 -12.09 14.60 -13.34
N GLY A 405 -11.01 15.27 -12.95
CA GLY A 405 -9.67 15.08 -13.54
C GLY A 405 -9.02 13.71 -13.29
N SER A 406 -9.58 12.90 -12.39
CA SER A 406 -9.07 11.54 -12.13
C SER A 406 -9.60 10.48 -13.09
N ILE A 407 -10.40 10.86 -14.09
CA ILE A 407 -11.04 9.94 -15.04
C ILE A 407 -10.07 8.97 -15.72
N LEU A 408 -10.44 7.69 -15.73
CA LEU A 408 -9.93 6.65 -16.62
C LEU A 408 -11.12 5.97 -17.29
N CYS A 409 -11.26 6.09 -18.61
CA CYS A 409 -12.48 5.70 -19.33
C CYS A 409 -12.17 4.94 -20.62
N HIS A 410 -12.98 3.94 -20.97
CA HIS A 410 -12.92 3.30 -22.27
C HIS A 410 -13.19 4.34 -23.37
N LYS A 411 -12.31 4.44 -24.38
CA LYS A 411 -12.33 5.52 -25.38
C LYS A 411 -13.69 5.67 -26.08
N SER A 412 -14.36 4.55 -26.40
CA SER A 412 -15.67 4.57 -27.05
C SER A 412 -16.84 5.06 -26.16
N LYS A 413 -16.59 5.29 -24.87
CA LYS A 413 -17.57 5.73 -23.87
C LYS A 413 -17.33 7.18 -23.43
N LEU A 414 -16.21 7.77 -23.83
CA LEU A 414 -15.86 9.15 -23.54
C LEU A 414 -16.61 10.09 -24.51
N PRO A 415 -17.54 10.94 -24.03
CA PRO A 415 -18.14 11.96 -24.87
C PRO A 415 -17.11 13.06 -25.20
N PRO A 416 -17.29 13.80 -26.30
CA PRO A 416 -16.41 14.92 -26.63
C PRO A 416 -16.52 16.00 -25.54
N TYR A 417 -15.40 16.64 -25.25
CA TYR A 417 -15.37 17.77 -24.32
C TYR A 417 -16.10 18.98 -24.95
N PRO A 418 -16.98 19.67 -24.22
CA PRO A 418 -17.66 20.85 -24.73
C PRO A 418 -16.67 22.02 -24.91
N VAL A 419 -16.98 22.92 -25.86
CA VAL A 419 -16.18 24.13 -26.14
C VAL A 419 -16.36 25.14 -25.00
N GLN A 420 -15.65 24.92 -23.89
CA GLN A 420 -15.72 25.72 -22.68
C GLN A 420 -14.31 25.89 -22.08
N LYS A 421 -14.08 27.06 -21.48
CA LYS A 421 -12.80 27.39 -20.84
C LYS A 421 -12.65 26.78 -19.43
N GLN A 422 -13.75 26.36 -18.82
CA GLN A 422 -13.81 25.80 -17.47
C GLN A 422 -15.07 24.93 -17.34
N GLY A 423 -14.98 23.83 -16.59
CA GLY A 423 -16.10 22.94 -16.27
C GLY A 423 -16.48 21.98 -17.39
N GLU A 424 -15.68 21.92 -18.46
CA GLU A 424 -15.84 20.98 -19.56
C GLU A 424 -15.78 19.51 -19.10
N ASP A 425 -14.88 19.21 -18.17
CA ASP A 425 -14.73 17.89 -17.53
C ASP A 425 -15.95 17.49 -16.69
N THR A 426 -16.61 18.46 -16.06
CA THR A 426 -17.80 18.25 -15.22
C THR A 426 -18.97 17.76 -16.08
N LEU A 427 -19.16 18.35 -17.26
CA LEU A 427 -20.19 17.92 -18.20
C LEU A 427 -19.92 16.53 -18.77
N VAL A 428 -18.66 16.25 -19.13
CA VAL A 428 -18.21 14.92 -19.59
C VAL A 428 -18.44 13.87 -18.49
N SER A 429 -17.99 14.14 -17.27
CA SER A 429 -18.12 13.24 -16.12
C SER A 429 -19.58 12.97 -15.79
N SER A 430 -20.45 13.99 -15.83
CA SER A 430 -21.89 13.85 -15.61
C SER A 430 -22.54 12.93 -16.65
N GLN A 431 -22.19 13.08 -17.93
CA GLN A 431 -22.70 12.19 -18.98
C GLN A 431 -22.22 10.75 -18.81
N ILE A 432 -20.96 10.53 -18.43
CA ILE A 432 -20.43 9.19 -18.16
C ILE A 432 -21.16 8.55 -16.99
N LEU A 433 -21.29 9.26 -15.87
CA LEU A 433 -22.00 8.77 -14.69
C LEU A 433 -23.45 8.38 -15.01
N GLN A 434 -24.14 9.15 -15.84
CA GLN A 434 -25.54 8.92 -16.21
C GLN A 434 -25.74 7.76 -17.20
N ASN A 435 -24.76 7.44 -18.04
CA ASN A 435 -24.94 6.52 -19.17
C ASN A 435 -24.11 5.23 -19.09
N CYS A 436 -23.07 5.22 -18.26
CA CYS A 436 -22.08 4.13 -18.23
C CYS A 436 -22.15 3.31 -16.94
N ARG A 437 -21.41 2.20 -16.94
CA ARG A 437 -21.03 1.46 -15.75
C ARG A 437 -19.72 2.05 -15.20
N VAL A 438 -19.79 2.68 -14.05
CA VAL A 438 -18.70 3.51 -13.51
C VAL A 438 -18.24 2.99 -12.16
N VAL A 439 -16.95 2.82 -12.00
CA VAL A 439 -16.31 2.59 -10.70
C VAL A 439 -15.94 3.92 -10.09
N LEU A 440 -16.25 4.07 -8.81
CA LEU A 440 -15.79 5.18 -8.01
C LEU A 440 -14.87 4.63 -6.91
N LEU A 441 -13.56 4.82 -7.05
CA LEU A 441 -12.53 4.28 -6.19
C LEU A 441 -12.18 5.26 -5.06
N ASP A 442 -12.26 4.82 -3.81
CA ASP A 442 -11.96 5.68 -2.66
C ASP A 442 -10.48 5.63 -2.25
N GLN A 443 -9.61 6.21 -3.09
CA GLN A 443 -8.17 6.28 -2.86
C GLN A 443 -7.63 7.69 -3.17
N PRO A 444 -7.90 8.68 -2.31
CA PRO A 444 -7.52 10.07 -2.56
C PRO A 444 -6.01 10.28 -2.73
N GLN A 445 -5.18 9.40 -2.17
CA GLN A 445 -3.72 9.49 -2.26
C GLN A 445 -3.15 9.11 -3.64
N LEU A 446 -3.98 8.68 -4.59
CA LEU A 446 -3.55 8.39 -5.97
C LEU A 446 -3.41 9.64 -6.84
N TYR A 447 -3.98 10.76 -6.39
CA TYR A 447 -4.02 12.01 -7.12
C TYR A 447 -3.90 13.16 -6.12
N LEU A 448 -2.79 13.88 -6.15
CA LEU A 448 -2.56 15.07 -5.32
C LEU A 448 -2.86 16.32 -6.16
N TYR A 449 -3.98 16.97 -5.85
CA TYR A 449 -4.40 18.23 -6.46
C TYR A 449 -3.62 19.39 -5.84
N VAL A 450 -2.85 20.12 -6.64
CA VAL A 450 -2.03 21.23 -6.13
C VAL A 450 -2.77 22.55 -6.25
N VAL A 451 -2.98 23.21 -5.10
CA VAL A 451 -3.63 24.52 -5.06
C VAL A 451 -2.58 25.63 -5.13
N HIS A 452 -2.70 26.48 -6.14
CA HIS A 452 -1.86 27.63 -6.42
C HIS A 452 -2.65 28.75 -7.12
N GLN A 453 -2.10 29.97 -7.11
CA GLN A 453 -2.78 31.17 -7.62
C GLN A 453 -3.13 31.15 -9.12
N GLN A 454 -2.54 30.22 -9.88
CA GLN A 454 -2.78 30.02 -11.31
C GLN A 454 -3.80 28.91 -11.64
N ASN A 455 -4.45 28.31 -10.64
CA ASN A 455 -5.56 27.38 -10.89
C ASN A 455 -6.75 28.13 -11.54
N THR A 456 -7.62 27.38 -12.22
CA THR A 456 -8.84 27.93 -12.84
C THR A 456 -9.89 28.40 -11.83
N PHE A 457 -9.81 27.93 -10.57
CA PHE A 457 -10.74 28.28 -9.49
C PHE A 457 -10.11 29.26 -8.49
N SER A 458 -10.94 30.07 -7.81
CA SER A 458 -10.49 31.08 -6.86
C SER A 458 -10.12 30.52 -5.49
N ASP A 459 -9.37 31.27 -4.69
CA ASP A 459 -9.06 30.91 -3.30
C ASP A 459 -10.32 30.70 -2.44
N GLU A 460 -11.38 31.48 -2.67
CA GLU A 460 -12.66 31.33 -1.96
C GLU A 460 -13.29 29.96 -2.24
N HIS A 461 -13.21 29.48 -3.49
CA HIS A 461 -13.69 28.14 -3.86
C HIS A 461 -12.94 27.07 -3.06
N PHE A 462 -11.62 27.16 -3.01
CA PHE A 462 -10.76 26.22 -2.29
C PHE A 462 -10.96 26.28 -0.76
N GLU A 463 -11.18 27.46 -0.20
CA GLU A 463 -11.47 27.63 1.23
C GLU A 463 -12.80 26.96 1.61
N GLN A 464 -13.82 26.98 0.75
CA GLN A 464 -15.06 26.23 1.00
C GLN A 464 -14.80 24.72 1.12
N TYR A 465 -13.96 24.14 0.26
CA TYR A 465 -13.57 22.73 0.36
C TYR A 465 -12.74 22.44 1.61
N TRP A 466 -11.86 23.35 1.99
CA TRP A 466 -11.11 23.26 3.25
C TRP A 466 -12.05 23.16 4.46
N GLN A 467 -13.04 24.05 4.55
CA GLN A 467 -14.01 24.08 5.66
C GLN A 467 -14.85 22.80 5.74
N GLN A 468 -15.18 22.21 4.58
CA GLN A 468 -16.03 21.02 4.50
C GLN A 468 -15.25 19.70 4.50
N ALA A 469 -13.93 19.72 4.38
CA ALA A 469 -13.07 18.55 4.27
C ALA A 469 -13.35 17.48 5.34
N SER A 470 -13.28 16.20 4.95
CA SER A 470 -13.40 15.08 5.89
C SER A 470 -12.15 14.90 6.75
N ALA A 471 -10.99 15.35 6.25
CA ALA A 471 -9.74 15.40 7.00
C ALA A 471 -8.95 16.66 6.63
N ARG A 472 -8.28 17.27 7.61
CA ARG A 472 -7.44 18.47 7.45
C ARG A 472 -6.10 18.25 8.14
N TYR A 473 -5.03 18.66 7.48
CA TYR A 473 -3.66 18.48 7.95
C TYR A 473 -2.95 19.84 7.96
N GLN A 474 -2.44 20.21 9.14
CA GLN A 474 -1.65 21.42 9.41
C GLN A 474 -0.59 21.11 10.47
N GLY A 475 0.45 21.95 10.57
CA GLY A 475 1.53 21.76 11.55
C GLY A 475 2.19 20.39 11.42
N ILE A 476 2.38 19.67 12.53
CA ILE A 476 3.07 18.37 12.53
C ILE A 476 2.38 17.30 11.64
N ASN A 477 1.05 17.35 11.53
CA ASN A 477 0.30 16.41 10.68
C ASN A 477 0.51 16.71 9.19
N TYR A 478 0.72 17.97 8.82
CA TYR A 478 1.13 18.35 7.45
C TYR A 478 2.52 17.80 7.14
N GLU A 479 3.50 18.01 8.03
CA GLU A 479 4.87 17.51 7.82
C GLU A 479 4.90 15.99 7.65
N THR A 480 4.11 15.28 8.46
CA THR A 480 3.97 13.82 8.37
C THR A 480 3.39 13.38 7.01
N MET A 481 2.38 14.11 6.50
CA MET A 481 1.81 13.83 5.18
C MET A 481 2.83 14.06 4.05
N ILE A 482 3.57 15.17 4.08
CA ILE A 482 4.63 15.45 3.09
C ILE A 482 5.74 14.39 3.14
N GLN A 483 6.18 14.01 4.34
CA GLN A 483 7.17 12.94 4.52
C GLN A 483 6.68 11.59 3.99
N ASN A 484 5.39 11.30 4.05
CA ASN A 484 4.82 10.08 3.50
C ASN A 484 4.69 10.14 1.98
N LEU A 485 4.18 11.26 1.43
CA LEU A 485 4.00 11.44 0.00
C LEU A 485 5.34 11.51 -0.74
N SER A 486 6.36 12.15 -0.17
CA SER A 486 7.72 12.28 -0.76
C SER A 486 8.42 10.95 -1.03
N GLN A 487 7.92 9.86 -0.47
CA GLN A 487 8.45 8.51 -0.73
C GLN A 487 7.96 7.93 -2.05
N ARG A 488 6.92 8.52 -2.66
CA ARG A 488 6.23 7.99 -3.84
C ARG A 488 6.08 9.02 -4.96
N ILE A 489 5.93 10.29 -4.62
CA ILE A 489 5.71 11.39 -5.56
C ILE A 489 6.64 12.58 -5.25
N PRO A 490 7.00 13.43 -6.24
CA PRO A 490 8.07 14.42 -6.11
C PRO A 490 7.64 15.71 -5.39
N VAL A 491 6.97 15.62 -4.23
CA VAL A 491 6.47 16.80 -3.48
C VAL A 491 7.59 17.75 -3.05
N ASN A 492 8.75 17.23 -2.63
CA ASN A 492 9.87 18.07 -2.19
C ASN A 492 10.45 18.90 -3.36
N LEU A 493 10.46 18.32 -4.57
CA LEU A 493 10.93 19.02 -5.76
C LEU A 493 9.91 20.08 -6.19
N TYR A 494 8.62 19.79 -6.03
CA TYR A 494 7.56 20.78 -6.27
C TYR A 494 7.65 21.97 -5.30
N GLU A 495 7.88 21.74 -4.00
CA GLU A 495 8.10 22.82 -3.01
C GLU A 495 9.28 23.72 -3.42
N GLN A 496 10.41 23.13 -3.83
CA GLN A 496 11.58 23.89 -4.31
C GLN A 496 11.30 24.72 -5.56
N ILE A 497 10.54 24.17 -6.51
CA ILE A 497 10.13 24.87 -7.73
C ILE A 497 9.28 26.10 -7.36
N LEU A 498 8.31 25.95 -6.46
CA LEU A 498 7.47 27.07 -6.03
C LEU A 498 8.26 28.14 -5.28
N GLU A 499 9.16 27.75 -4.37
CA GLU A 499 10.08 28.71 -3.71
C GLU A 499 10.91 29.49 -4.75
N HIS A 500 11.37 28.83 -5.81
CA HIS A 500 12.12 29.47 -6.88
C HIS A 500 11.26 30.37 -7.79
N ILE A 501 10.00 30.00 -8.03
CA ILE A 501 9.06 30.82 -8.80
C ILE A 501 8.65 32.08 -8.00
N LEU A 502 8.39 31.94 -6.70
CA LEU A 502 7.98 33.02 -5.80
C LEU A 502 9.11 34.00 -5.47
N THR A 503 10.37 33.58 -5.58
CA THR A 503 11.55 34.45 -5.33
C THR A 503 12.05 35.17 -6.58
N LYS A 504 11.49 34.90 -7.77
CA LYS A 504 11.80 35.69 -8.98
C LYS A 504 11.08 37.04 -8.93
N PRO A 505 11.80 38.18 -9.04
CA PRO A 505 11.15 39.48 -9.15
C PRO A 505 10.46 39.58 -10.51
N GLY A 506 9.13 39.70 -10.52
CA GLY A 506 8.36 39.99 -11.74
C GLY A 506 7.04 39.24 -11.95
N PHE A 507 6.54 38.45 -10.97
CA PHE A 507 5.23 37.79 -11.06
C PHE A 507 4.22 38.28 -10.00
N SER A 508 4.27 39.57 -9.66
CA SER A 508 3.21 40.28 -8.91
C SER A 508 2.37 41.13 -9.84
#